data_AF-A0A7W1KQY0-F1
#
_entry.id   AF-A0A7W1KQY0-F1
#
_cell.length_a   1.000
_cell.length_b   1.000
_cell.length_c   1.000
_cell.angle_alpha   90.00
_cell.angle_beta   90.00
_cell.angle_gamma   90.00
#
_symmetry.space_group_name_H-M   'P 1'
#
loop_
_entity.id
_entity.type
_entity.pdbx_description
1 polymer ?
#
loop_
_entity_poly.entity_id
_entity_poly.type
_entity_poly.pdbx_seq_one_letter_code
_entity_poly.pdbx_strand_id
1 'polypeptide(L)'
;MDRIVGIETEYGCLVNGGSQQSGGETWPAQVKNHLFRKTEAGAIDLHYRDYEEPPGNGGFLRNGGRVYLDMGHIEYASPECLNLRDVVAYDLAGDELLQSS
;
A
#
# COMPACT_ATOMS: atom_id res chain seq x y z
N MET A 1 -20.34 15.93 -14.15
CA MET A 1 -19.45 16.68 -13.23
C MET A 1 -18.16 15.92 -13.29
N ASP A 2 -17.17 16.47 -13.98
CA ASP A 2 -16.03 15.69 -14.46
C ASP A 2 -14.84 16.00 -13.55
N ARG A 3 -14.95 15.55 -12.29
CA ARG A 3 -13.92 15.74 -11.27
C ARG A 3 -13.20 14.41 -11.07
N ILE A 4 -11.89 14.45 -11.18
CA ILE A 4 -11.02 13.34 -10.78
C ILE A 4 -10.92 13.33 -9.27
N VAL A 5 -11.07 12.15 -8.68
CA VAL A 5 -11.02 11.91 -7.23
C VAL A 5 -10.21 10.64 -6.94
N GLY A 6 -9.56 10.61 -5.78
CA GLY A 6 -8.87 9.45 -5.22
C GLY A 6 -8.91 9.54 -3.69
N ILE A 7 -8.56 8.44 -3.02
CA ILE A 7 -8.47 8.35 -1.56
C ILE A 7 -7.11 7.78 -1.17
N GLU A 8 -6.55 8.30 -0.08
CA GLU A 8 -5.37 7.80 0.62
C GLU A 8 -5.83 7.25 1.98
N THR A 9 -5.55 5.98 2.23
CA THR A 9 -6.00 5.24 3.42
C THR A 9 -4.79 4.64 4.13
N GLU A 10 -4.49 5.14 5.33
CA GLU A 10 -3.47 4.60 6.23
C GLU A 10 -4.03 3.49 7.12
N TYR A 11 -3.29 2.39 7.24
CA TYR A 11 -3.67 1.22 8.03
C TYR A 11 -2.81 1.05 9.27
N GLY A 12 -3.47 0.92 10.42
CA GLY A 12 -2.83 0.45 11.64
C GLY A 12 -2.43 -1.02 11.51
N CYS A 13 -1.14 -1.32 11.70
CA CYS A 13 -0.62 -2.68 11.61
C CYS A 13 0.00 -3.10 12.96
N LEU A 14 -0.74 -3.88 13.74
CA LEU A 14 -0.31 -4.43 15.02
C LEU A 14 -0.38 -5.96 14.98
N VAL A 15 0.66 -6.61 15.49
CA VAL A 15 0.74 -8.07 15.56
C VAL A 15 0.73 -8.53 17.01
N ASN A 16 -0.20 -9.42 17.35
CA ASN A 16 -0.28 -10.03 18.67
C ASN A 16 0.69 -11.22 18.77
N GLY A 17 1.54 -11.25 19.80
CA GLY A 17 2.39 -12.40 20.11
C GLY A 17 3.66 -12.56 19.27
N GLY A 18 4.12 -11.52 18.56
CA GLY A 18 5.37 -11.58 17.79
C GLY A 18 6.60 -11.70 18.70
N SER A 19 7.44 -12.71 18.49
CA SER A 19 8.81 -12.71 19.01
C SER A 19 9.55 -11.47 18.48
N GLN A 20 10.44 -10.91 19.31
CA GLN A 20 11.34 -9.84 18.90
C GLN A 20 12.04 -10.26 17.59
N GLN A 21 11.91 -9.42 16.56
CA GLN A 21 12.20 -9.77 15.18
C GLN A 21 13.65 -10.24 14.97
N SER A 22 13.82 -11.35 14.26
CA SER A 22 15.09 -11.70 13.62
C SER A 22 15.10 -11.08 12.21
N GLY A 23 15.61 -9.86 12.05
CA GLY A 23 15.80 -9.28 10.70
C GLY A 23 15.67 -7.77 10.54
N GLY A 24 15.24 -7.02 11.56
CA GLY A 24 15.22 -5.54 11.53
C GLY A 24 14.12 -4.88 10.68
N GLU A 25 13.32 -5.63 9.94
CA GLU A 25 12.23 -5.10 9.10
C GLU A 25 10.89 -5.07 9.86
N THR A 26 10.24 -3.91 9.92
CA THR A 26 8.96 -3.73 10.62
C THR A 26 7.83 -4.56 9.99
N TRP A 27 6.81 -4.93 10.78
CA TRP A 27 5.65 -5.67 10.26
C TRP A 27 4.96 -5.00 9.05
N PRO A 28 4.71 -3.68 9.06
CA PRO A 28 4.25 -2.93 7.88
C PRO A 28 5.09 -3.21 6.63
N ALA A 29 6.42 -3.13 6.76
CA ALA A 29 7.33 -3.36 5.64
C ALA A 29 7.29 -4.81 5.14
N GLN A 30 7.11 -5.78 6.04
CA GLN A 30 6.94 -7.19 5.66
C GLN A 30 5.65 -7.44 4.87
N VAL A 31 4.52 -6.88 5.31
CA VAL A 31 3.24 -6.98 4.59
C VAL A 31 3.35 -6.35 3.21
N LYS A 32 3.87 -5.12 3.13
CA LYS A 32 4.11 -4.45 1.85
C LYS A 32 5.06 -5.27 0.95
N ASN A 33 6.14 -5.82 1.50
CA ASN A 33 7.07 -6.67 0.73
C ASN A 33 6.41 -7.96 0.26
N HIS A 34 5.51 -8.55 1.05
CA HIS A 34 4.73 -9.72 0.64
C HIS A 34 3.90 -9.38 -0.61
N LEU A 35 3.17 -8.27 -0.57
CA LEU A 35 2.32 -7.81 -1.67
C LEU A 35 3.08 -7.66 -3.00
N PHE A 36 4.30 -7.11 -2.97
CA PHE A 36 5.06 -6.90 -4.20
C PHE A 36 5.94 -8.09 -4.61
N ARG A 37 6.52 -8.82 -3.65
CA ARG A 37 7.51 -9.88 -3.94
C ARG A 37 6.95 -11.29 -3.93
N LYS A 38 5.77 -11.51 -3.33
CA LYS A 38 5.14 -12.83 -3.24
C LYS A 38 3.87 -12.91 -4.06
N THR A 39 2.96 -11.95 -3.92
CA THR A 39 1.70 -11.95 -4.69
C THR A 39 1.85 -11.24 -6.04
N GLU A 40 2.97 -10.54 -6.27
CA GLU A 40 3.27 -9.81 -7.50
C GLU A 40 2.14 -8.83 -7.90
N ALA A 41 1.48 -8.24 -6.91
CA ALA A 41 0.30 -7.38 -7.11
C ALA A 41 0.60 -6.06 -7.85
N GLY A 42 1.88 -5.76 -8.09
CA GLY A 42 2.33 -4.52 -8.72
C GLY A 42 3.82 -4.49 -9.01
N ALA A 43 4.32 -3.28 -9.30
CA ALA A 43 5.74 -2.99 -9.50
C ALA A 43 6.26 -2.10 -8.37
N ILE A 44 7.41 -2.47 -7.81
CA ILE A 44 8.11 -1.68 -6.79
C ILE A 44 8.66 -0.41 -7.44
N ASP A 45 8.47 0.72 -6.78
CA ASP A 45 9.06 1.98 -7.19
C ASP A 45 10.55 2.02 -6.82
N LEU A 46 11.40 2.29 -7.82
CA LEU A 46 12.86 2.32 -7.66
C LEU A 46 13.41 3.76 -7.62
N HIS A 47 12.53 4.75 -7.51
CA HIS A 47 12.88 6.15 -7.40
C HIS A 47 12.52 6.71 -6.02
N TYR A 48 13.24 7.76 -5.60
CA TYR A 48 12.85 8.55 -4.44
C TYR A 48 11.55 9.29 -4.77
N ARG A 49 10.56 9.19 -3.87
CA ARG A 49 9.31 9.96 -3.96
C ARG A 49 9.28 11.13 -2.99
N ASP A 50 9.94 10.95 -1.85
CA ASP A 50 10.21 11.97 -0.84
C ASP A 50 11.44 11.57 -0.01
N TYR A 51 11.88 12.43 0.91
CA TYR A 51 12.97 12.17 1.84
C TYR A 51 12.72 10.93 2.71
N GLU A 52 11.47 10.72 3.13
CA GLU A 52 11.05 9.58 3.95
C GLU A 52 10.58 8.38 3.10
N GLU A 53 10.61 8.53 1.77
CA GLU A 53 10.18 7.55 0.79
C GLU A 53 11.32 7.16 -0.18
N PRO A 54 12.31 6.36 0.29
CA PRO A 54 13.41 5.90 -0.55
C PRO A 54 12.98 4.85 -1.59
N PRO A 55 13.83 4.55 -2.59
CA PRO A 55 13.61 3.44 -3.52
C PRO A 55 13.27 2.13 -2.79
N GLY A 56 12.17 1.49 -3.19
CA GLY A 56 11.67 0.28 -2.56
C GLY A 56 10.69 0.50 -1.40
N ASN A 57 10.40 1.76 -1.01
CA ASN A 57 9.43 2.10 0.04
C ASN A 57 8.02 1.59 -0.27
N GLY A 58 7.66 1.59 -1.56
CA GLY A 58 6.34 1.21 -2.06
C GLY A 58 6.37 0.88 -3.54
N GLY A 59 5.20 0.90 -4.16
CA GLY A 59 5.03 0.61 -5.56
C GLY A 59 3.63 0.89 -6.07
N PHE A 60 3.49 0.82 -7.38
CA PHE A 60 2.20 0.93 -8.06
C PHE A 60 1.63 -0.47 -8.32
N LEU A 61 0.36 -0.63 -8.01
CA LEU A 61 -0.40 -1.87 -8.18
C LEU A 61 -0.91 -2.01 -9.61
N ARG A 62 -1.21 -3.24 -10.01
CA ARG A 62 -1.79 -3.54 -11.34
C ARG A 62 -3.17 -2.90 -11.55
N ASN A 63 -3.87 -2.59 -10.47
CA ASN A 63 -5.17 -1.91 -10.49
C ASN A 63 -5.05 -0.37 -10.62
N GLY A 64 -3.83 0.16 -10.68
CA GLY A 64 -3.54 1.59 -10.79
C GLY A 64 -3.35 2.32 -9.46
N GLY A 65 -3.67 1.68 -8.32
CA GLY A 65 -3.41 2.25 -7.00
C GLY A 65 -1.92 2.21 -6.62
N ARG A 66 -1.57 2.81 -5.49
CA ARG A 66 -0.22 2.80 -4.91
C ARG A 66 -0.27 2.21 -3.50
N VAL A 67 0.73 1.41 -3.14
CA VAL A 67 0.94 0.97 -1.75
C VAL A 67 2.36 1.30 -1.34
N TYR A 68 2.52 1.97 -0.20
CA TYR A 68 3.81 2.40 0.33
C TYR A 68 3.79 2.48 1.85
N LEU A 69 4.95 2.78 2.45
CA LEU A 69 5.02 3.05 3.88
C LEU A 69 5.03 4.56 4.11
N ASP A 70 4.07 5.05 4.89
CA ASP A 70 4.07 6.43 5.36
C ASP A 70 4.26 6.46 6.87
N MET A 71 5.37 7.03 7.33
CA MET A 71 5.71 7.14 8.76
C MET A 71 5.57 5.83 9.57
N GLY A 72 5.71 4.69 8.90
CA GLY A 72 5.58 3.35 9.49
C GLY A 72 4.19 2.72 9.37
N HIS A 73 3.18 3.41 8.84
CA HIS A 73 1.92 2.81 8.42
C HIS A 73 2.05 2.22 7.02
N ILE A 74 1.19 1.24 6.71
CA ILE A 74 0.95 0.86 5.33
C ILE A 74 -0.10 1.83 4.81
N GLU A 75 0.15 2.48 3.68
CA GLU A 75 -0.84 3.33 3.04
C GLU A 75 -1.21 2.77 1.68
N TYR A 76 -2.51 2.77 1.37
CA TYR A 76 -3.04 2.52 0.05
C TYR A 76 -3.64 3.81 -0.51
N ALA A 77 -3.16 4.24 -1.68
CA ALA A 77 -3.78 5.29 -2.47
C ALA A 77 -4.53 4.67 -3.65
N SER A 78 -5.82 4.98 -3.78
CA SER A 78 -6.63 4.51 -4.91
C SER A 78 -6.14 5.11 -6.23
N PRO A 79 -6.37 4.47 -7.39
CA PRO A 79 -6.22 5.14 -8.66
C PRO A 79 -7.18 6.33 -8.79
N GLU A 80 -6.87 7.22 -9.73
CA GLU A 80 -7.73 8.32 -10.11
C GLU A 80 -9.05 7.82 -10.72
N CYS A 81 -10.17 8.24 -10.15
CA CYS A 81 -11.51 7.83 -10.55
C CYS A 81 -12.36 9.04 -10.99
N LEU A 82 -13.32 8.80 -11.88
CA LEU A 82 -14.28 9.81 -12.35
C LEU A 82 -15.66 9.70 -11.70
N ASN A 83 -15.93 8.60 -11.01
CA ASN A 83 -17.20 8.38 -10.34
C ASN A 83 -16.99 7.81 -8.94
N LEU A 84 -17.91 8.13 -8.03
CA LEU A 84 -17.82 7.76 -6.62
C LEU A 84 -17.83 6.23 -6.42
N ARG A 85 -18.50 5.49 -7.31
CA ARG A 85 -18.59 4.04 -7.22
C ARG A 85 -17.22 3.38 -7.42
N ASP A 86 -16.45 3.87 -8.39
CA ASP A 86 -15.11 3.37 -8.66
C ASP A 86 -14.19 3.67 -7.49
N VAL A 87 -14.25 4.87 -6.92
CA VAL A 87 -13.47 5.23 -5.72
C VAL A 87 -13.72 4.23 -4.59
N VAL A 88 -15.00 3.97 -4.26
CA VAL A 88 -15.37 3.02 -3.20
C VAL A 88 -14.92 1.60 -3.55
N ALA A 89 -15.03 1.20 -4.82
CA ALA A 89 -14.60 -0.13 -5.25
C ALA A 89 -13.08 -0.30 -5.11
N TYR A 90 -12.29 0.73 -5.43
CA TYR A 90 -10.84 0.67 -5.29
C TYR A 90 -10.38 0.79 -3.83
N ASP A 91 -11.05 1.57 -2.99
CA ASP A 91 -10.78 1.62 -1.54
C ASP A 91 -10.97 0.23 -0.91
N LEU A 92 -12.11 -0.43 -1.20
CA LEU A 92 -12.36 -1.81 -0.76
C LEU A 92 -11.39 -2.83 -1.38
N ALA A 93 -10.90 -2.59 -2.59
CA ALA A 93 -9.85 -3.43 -3.18
C ALA A 93 -8.52 -3.29 -2.42
N GLY A 94 -8.23 -2.11 -1.86
CA GLY A 94 -7.10 -1.90 -0.94
C GLY A 94 -7.21 -2.77 0.30
N ASP A 95 -8.40 -2.78 0.93
CA ASP A 95 -8.68 -3.65 2.08
C ASP A 95 -8.47 -5.14 1.74
N GLU A 96 -9.03 -5.59 0.60
CA GLU A 96 -8.91 -6.98 0.17
C GLU A 96 -7.45 -7.36 -0.11
N LEU A 97 -6.67 -6.48 -0.74
CA LEU A 97 -5.25 -6.73 -1.00
C LEU A 97 -4.47 -6.93 0.30
N LEU A 98 -4.76 -6.18 1.36
CA LEU A 98 -4.06 -6.30 2.63
C LEU A 98 -4.56 -7.45 3.51
N GLN A 99 -5.84 -7.82 3.42
CA GLN A 99 -6.40 -8.94 4.19
C GLN A 99 -6.13 -10.31 3.57
N SER A 100 -6.03 -10.40 2.24
CA SER A 100 -5.79 -11.65 1.51
C SER A 100 -4.30 -11.98 1.32
N SER A 101 -3.41 -11.07 1.74
CA SER A 101 -1.94 -11.23 1.69
C SER A 101 -1.37 -12.05 2.86
#